data_AF-A0A075FIA4-F1
#
_entry.id   AF-A0A075FIA4-F1
#
_cell.length_a   1.000
_cell.length_b   1.000
_cell.length_c   1.000
_cell.angle_alpha   90.00
_cell.angle_beta   90.00
_cell.angle_gamma   90.00
#
_symmetry.space_group_name_H-M   'P 1'
#
loop_
_entity.id
_entity.type
_entity.pdbx_description
1 polymer ?
#
loop_
_entity_poly.entity_id
_entity_poly.type
_entity_poly.pdbx_seq_one_letter_code
_entity_poly.pdbx_strand_id
1 'polypeptide(L)'
;MAGRIKVALVGIGNCFSGLIQGIEYYRQNPSQEVIGIIHDKLAGYGIHDIDFVCGFDVGENKVGQPLNEAIYAYPNMVDWIPKDTMPKTEAKVYQSPLLDGVGIWVENRVKPIDTKLTDAELAENAKKILKETGAEILVSYLPVGSDKVTEFWAQVCLDTNTAFVNCIPSFIASDETWAKKFQEKNIPCIGDDIKGQVGATIVHRTLAKLCNDRGTKIEKTYQINVGGNTDFLNMKEQDRLVSKKISKTESVQSQLDERLDDDQIYVGPSDFIPFLGNTKLMFMRIEGRQWANIPYNMEVRLDVDDKANSAGIVIDAVRLAKIALDRGIGGPIKSASAYLMKHPIEQTSDVQARQDCEQFVANE
;
A
#
# COMPACT_ATOMS: atom_id res chain seq x y z
N MET A 1 21.54 20.52 2.91
CA MET A 1 20.27 20.18 2.22
C MET A 1 20.21 18.67 2.19
N ALA A 2 19.11 18.07 2.66
CA ALA A 2 18.90 16.65 2.48
C ALA A 2 18.95 16.35 0.97
N GLY A 3 19.54 15.23 0.57
CA GLY A 3 19.58 14.81 -0.84
C GLY A 3 18.17 14.51 -1.37
N ARG A 4 18.02 14.24 -2.67
CA ARG A 4 16.78 13.66 -3.19
C ARG A 4 16.72 12.16 -2.93
N ILE A 5 15.51 11.61 -2.81
CA ILE A 5 15.24 10.20 -2.59
C ILE A 5 14.95 9.54 -3.93
N LYS A 6 15.82 8.65 -4.40
CA LYS A 6 15.62 7.97 -5.68
C LYS A 6 14.78 6.71 -5.51
N VAL A 7 13.58 6.71 -6.09
CA VAL A 7 12.58 5.66 -5.91
C VAL A 7 12.30 4.94 -7.22
N ALA A 8 12.38 3.61 -7.19
CA ALA A 8 11.87 2.73 -8.23
C ALA A 8 10.50 2.16 -7.82
N LEU A 9 9.68 1.81 -8.81
CA LEU A 9 8.34 1.26 -8.58
C LEU A 9 8.18 -0.08 -9.29
N VAL A 10 7.48 -1.03 -8.67
CA VAL A 10 6.92 -2.19 -9.35
C VAL A 10 5.38 -2.15 -9.28
N GLY A 11 4.73 -2.29 -10.43
CA GLY A 11 3.30 -2.13 -10.60
C GLY A 11 2.91 -0.66 -10.82
N ILE A 12 2.86 -0.22 -12.07
CA ILE A 12 2.54 1.16 -12.46
C ILE A 12 1.01 1.31 -12.55
N GLY A 13 0.34 0.98 -11.45
CA GLY A 13 -1.12 0.96 -11.33
C GLY A 13 -1.73 2.28 -10.84
N ASN A 14 -3.01 2.22 -10.50
CA ASN A 14 -3.78 3.34 -9.94
C ASN A 14 -3.15 3.92 -8.65
N CYS A 15 -2.56 3.09 -7.77
CA CYS A 15 -1.92 3.57 -6.55
C CYS A 15 -0.71 4.47 -6.84
N PHE A 16 0.17 4.06 -7.76
CA PHE A 16 1.30 4.89 -8.17
C PHE A 16 0.84 6.14 -8.95
N SER A 17 -0.16 6.00 -9.81
CA SER A 17 -0.74 7.13 -10.54
C SER A 17 -1.26 8.21 -9.57
N GLY A 18 -1.99 7.82 -8.53
CA GLY A 18 -2.39 8.75 -7.45
C GLY A 18 -1.20 9.36 -6.70
N LEU A 19 -0.21 8.55 -6.33
CA LEU A 19 0.99 9.04 -5.62
C LEU A 19 1.70 10.16 -6.39
N ILE A 20 2.05 9.92 -7.65
CA ILE A 20 2.84 10.89 -8.42
C ILE A 20 2.01 12.10 -8.85
N GLN A 21 0.73 11.91 -9.21
CA GLN A 21 -0.16 13.03 -9.55
C GLN A 21 -0.43 13.91 -8.33
N GLY A 22 -0.55 13.33 -7.12
CA GLY A 22 -0.70 14.09 -5.89
C GLY A 22 0.52 14.96 -5.56
N ILE A 23 1.74 14.41 -5.70
CA ILE A 23 2.97 15.19 -5.52
C ILE A 23 3.04 16.34 -6.53
N GLU A 24 2.69 16.08 -7.79
CA GLU A 24 2.70 17.09 -8.85
C GLU A 24 1.60 18.14 -8.67
N TYR A 25 0.41 17.75 -8.19
CA TYR A 25 -0.66 18.68 -7.83
C TYR A 25 -0.16 19.73 -6.83
N TYR A 26 0.49 19.31 -5.74
CA TYR A 26 1.03 20.25 -4.76
C TYR A 26 2.19 21.08 -5.31
N ARG A 27 2.99 20.53 -6.25
CA ARG A 27 4.04 21.28 -6.94
C ARG A 27 3.48 22.41 -7.82
N GLN A 28 2.36 22.16 -8.49
CA GLN A 28 1.66 23.15 -9.32
C GLN A 28 0.85 24.16 -8.49
N ASN A 29 0.55 23.82 -7.23
CA ASN A 29 -0.27 24.64 -6.33
C ASN A 29 0.46 24.94 -5.01
N PRO A 30 1.59 25.68 -5.03
CA PRO A 30 2.45 25.88 -3.86
C PRO A 30 1.82 26.69 -2.72
N SER A 31 0.70 27.38 -2.96
CA SER A 31 -0.05 28.09 -1.93
C SER A 31 -1.05 27.19 -1.19
N GLN A 32 -1.29 25.96 -1.66
CA GLN A 32 -2.19 25.02 -1.00
C GLN A 32 -1.49 24.36 0.18
N GLU A 33 -2.23 24.16 1.26
CA GLU A 33 -1.77 23.31 2.36
C GLU A 33 -1.74 21.85 1.87
N VAL A 34 -0.67 21.14 2.20
CA VAL A 34 -0.55 19.73 1.85
C VAL A 34 -1.42 18.90 2.79
N ILE A 35 -2.50 18.33 2.26
CA ILE A 35 -3.44 17.49 2.99
C ILE A 35 -3.15 16.02 2.72
N GLY A 36 -3.33 15.19 3.74
CA GLY A 36 -3.18 13.75 3.60
C GLY A 36 -1.73 13.31 3.60
N ILE A 37 -0.90 13.88 4.47
CA ILE A 37 0.39 13.34 4.90
C ILE A 37 0.43 13.42 6.41
N ILE A 38 1.16 12.51 7.07
CA ILE A 38 1.26 12.56 8.52
C ILE A 38 2.26 13.64 8.95
N HIS A 39 3.34 13.75 8.20
CA HIS A 39 4.43 14.69 8.45
C HIS A 39 4.70 15.54 7.21
N ASP A 40 4.68 16.88 7.35
CA ASP A 40 5.10 17.80 6.28
C ASP A 40 6.55 17.55 5.87
N LYS A 41 7.43 17.36 6.88
CA LYS A 41 8.83 16.97 6.68
C LYS A 41 9.21 15.86 7.65
N LEU A 42 9.98 14.89 7.14
CA LEU A 42 10.59 13.82 7.93
C LEU A 42 12.10 13.90 7.78
N ALA A 43 12.82 14.19 8.87
CA ALA A 43 14.27 14.40 8.87
C ALA A 43 14.76 15.38 7.77
N GLY A 44 13.95 16.38 7.43
CA GLY A 44 14.24 17.37 6.38
C GLY A 44 13.77 17.00 4.97
N TYR A 45 13.30 15.77 4.73
CA TYR A 45 12.68 15.35 3.48
C TYR A 45 11.20 15.73 3.41
N GLY A 46 10.84 16.55 2.44
CA GLY A 46 9.45 16.87 2.08
C GLY A 46 8.92 15.99 0.95
N ILE A 47 7.66 16.21 0.57
CA ILE A 47 6.99 15.44 -0.49
C ILE A 47 7.63 15.62 -1.88
N HIS A 48 8.32 16.74 -2.10
CA HIS A 48 8.93 17.09 -3.40
C HIS A 48 10.35 16.57 -3.56
N ASP A 49 10.94 15.98 -2.51
CA ASP A 49 12.29 15.43 -2.53
C ASP A 49 12.34 13.99 -3.07
N ILE A 50 11.18 13.43 -3.45
CA ILE A 50 11.05 12.09 -4.03
C ILE A 50 11.18 12.18 -5.55
N ASP A 51 12.21 11.52 -6.08
CA ASP A 51 12.46 11.37 -7.52
C ASP A 51 12.17 9.94 -7.95
N PHE A 52 11.15 9.76 -8.79
CA PHE A 52 10.87 8.46 -9.39
C PHE A 52 11.76 8.20 -10.60
N VAL A 53 12.70 7.26 -10.48
CA VAL A 53 13.80 7.07 -11.44
C VAL A 53 13.55 5.96 -12.46
N CYS A 54 12.73 4.96 -12.13
CA CYS A 54 12.28 3.93 -13.06
C CYS A 54 11.03 3.21 -12.54
N GLY A 55 10.30 2.56 -13.44
CA GLY A 55 9.17 1.70 -13.11
C GLY A 55 9.31 0.31 -13.71
N PHE A 56 8.58 -0.66 -13.17
CA PHE A 56 8.46 -2.02 -13.71
C PHE A 56 7.00 -2.42 -13.79
N ASP A 57 6.57 -2.96 -14.94
CA ASP A 57 5.20 -3.42 -15.18
C ASP A 57 5.21 -4.60 -16.15
N VAL A 58 4.04 -5.21 -16.37
CA VAL A 58 3.84 -6.29 -17.33
C VAL A 58 2.93 -5.86 -18.49
N GLY A 59 2.14 -4.80 -18.34
CA GLY A 59 1.19 -4.37 -19.35
C GLY A 59 1.85 -3.90 -20.65
N GLU A 60 1.39 -4.42 -21.78
CA GLU A 60 1.94 -4.12 -23.12
C GLU A 60 1.93 -2.63 -23.47
N ASN A 61 0.99 -1.88 -22.89
CA ASN A 61 0.83 -0.45 -23.13
C ASN A 61 1.60 0.44 -22.14
N LYS A 62 2.27 -0.17 -21.15
CA LYS A 62 3.10 0.53 -20.15
C LYS A 62 4.58 0.26 -20.37
N VAL A 63 4.95 -1.00 -20.60
CA VAL A 63 6.36 -1.38 -20.79
C VAL A 63 6.96 -0.63 -21.99
N GLY A 64 8.14 -0.05 -21.78
CA GLY A 64 8.87 0.76 -22.77
C GLY A 64 8.44 2.24 -22.83
N GLN A 65 7.33 2.62 -22.18
CA GLN A 65 6.86 4.01 -22.17
C GLN A 65 7.60 4.86 -21.13
N PRO A 66 7.64 6.19 -21.30
CA PRO A 66 8.02 7.10 -20.22
C PRO A 66 7.11 6.90 -19.00
N LEU A 67 7.67 6.98 -17.80
CA LEU A 67 6.96 6.69 -16.55
C LEU A 67 5.73 7.58 -16.39
N ASN A 68 5.86 8.88 -16.69
CA ASN A 68 4.76 9.86 -16.58
C ASN A 68 3.70 9.71 -17.68
N GLU A 69 3.97 8.95 -18.75
CA GLU A 69 2.97 8.58 -19.75
C GLU A 69 2.21 7.32 -19.32
N ALA A 70 2.94 6.34 -18.77
CA ALA A 70 2.40 5.04 -18.37
C ALA A 70 1.36 5.13 -17.23
N ILE A 71 1.44 6.14 -16.37
CA ILE A 71 0.47 6.34 -15.27
C ILE A 71 -0.96 6.64 -15.75
N TYR A 72 -1.11 7.15 -16.99
CA TYR A 72 -2.41 7.40 -17.64
C TYR A 72 -2.85 6.25 -18.54
N ALA A 73 -1.99 5.24 -18.76
CA ALA A 73 -2.33 4.11 -19.61
C ALA A 73 -3.39 3.22 -18.92
N TYR A 74 -4.40 2.83 -19.68
CA TYR A 74 -5.42 1.88 -19.24
C TYR A 74 -4.76 0.61 -18.64
N PRO A 75 -5.29 -0.01 -17.57
CA PRO A 75 -6.56 0.25 -16.89
C PRO A 75 -6.48 1.26 -15.73
N ASN A 76 -5.47 2.13 -15.72
CA ASN A 76 -5.45 3.23 -14.75
C ASN A 76 -6.59 4.21 -15.05
N MET A 77 -7.15 4.77 -13.98
CA MET A 77 -8.32 5.65 -13.98
C MET A 77 -8.08 6.94 -13.18
N VAL A 78 -6.89 7.12 -12.59
CA VAL A 78 -6.55 8.36 -11.86
C VAL A 78 -6.24 9.46 -12.88
N ASP A 79 -6.95 10.58 -12.76
CA ASP A 79 -6.87 11.75 -13.65
C ASP A 79 -6.94 13.07 -12.87
N TRP A 80 -6.36 13.12 -11.66
CA TRP A 80 -6.39 14.29 -10.77
C TRP A 80 -5.69 15.51 -11.38
N ILE A 81 -4.69 15.29 -12.24
CA ILE A 81 -4.06 16.36 -13.03
C ILE A 81 -4.16 16.02 -14.53
N PRO A 82 -4.36 17.01 -15.41
CA PRO A 82 -4.38 16.79 -16.84
C PRO A 82 -3.05 16.25 -17.36
N LYS A 83 -3.11 15.23 -18.22
CA LYS A 83 -1.93 14.54 -18.78
C LYS A 83 -0.89 15.49 -19.41
N ASP A 84 -1.36 16.52 -20.11
CA ASP A 84 -0.54 17.52 -20.80
C ASP A 84 0.19 18.49 -19.85
N THR A 85 -0.24 18.56 -18.59
CA THR A 85 0.42 19.35 -17.54
C THR A 85 1.48 18.55 -16.77
N MET A 86 1.50 17.22 -16.93
CA MET A 86 2.48 16.36 -16.28
C MET A 86 3.89 16.63 -16.85
N PRO A 87 4.92 16.85 -16.03
CA PRO A 87 6.27 17.11 -16.53
C PRO A 87 6.79 15.91 -17.32
N LYS A 88 7.61 16.17 -18.34
CA LYS A 88 8.33 15.11 -19.04
C LYS A 88 9.36 14.46 -18.12
N THR A 89 9.61 13.18 -18.32
CA THR A 89 10.60 12.41 -17.57
C THR A 89 11.41 11.51 -18.48
N GLU A 90 12.68 11.32 -18.15
CA GLU A 90 13.55 10.32 -18.77
C GLU A 90 13.36 8.92 -18.14
N ALA A 91 12.70 8.85 -16.98
CA ALA A 91 12.37 7.58 -16.33
C ALA A 91 11.44 6.77 -17.23
N LYS A 92 11.72 5.47 -17.36
CA LYS A 92 10.95 4.54 -18.20
C LYS A 92 10.35 3.42 -17.37
N VAL A 93 9.32 2.81 -17.94
CA VAL A 93 8.79 1.54 -17.45
C VAL A 93 9.50 0.39 -18.16
N TYR A 94 10.05 -0.51 -17.38
CA TYR A 94 10.72 -1.72 -17.82
C TYR A 94 9.86 -2.94 -17.53
N GLN A 95 10.26 -4.07 -18.09
CA GLN A 95 9.49 -5.30 -17.97
C GLN A 95 9.74 -5.96 -16.60
N SER A 96 8.66 -6.32 -15.91
CA SER A 96 8.65 -7.22 -14.75
C SER A 96 8.36 -8.66 -15.20
N PRO A 97 8.81 -9.70 -14.46
CA PRO A 97 8.25 -11.04 -14.64
C PRO A 97 6.76 -11.06 -14.30
N LEU A 98 6.02 -11.95 -14.98
CA LEU A 98 4.58 -12.12 -14.76
C LEU A 98 4.30 -12.92 -13.48
N LEU A 99 4.86 -14.13 -13.35
CA LEU A 99 4.63 -15.08 -12.25
C LEU A 99 3.14 -15.14 -11.85
N ASP A 100 2.79 -14.85 -10.59
CA ASP A 100 1.43 -14.74 -10.05
C ASP A 100 0.94 -13.28 -9.96
N GLY A 101 1.58 -12.38 -10.71
CA GLY A 101 1.33 -10.94 -10.74
C GLY A 101 -0.01 -10.51 -11.32
N VAL A 102 -0.69 -11.35 -12.11
CA VAL A 102 -1.93 -10.98 -12.82
C VAL A 102 -3.00 -12.05 -12.59
N GLY A 103 -4.12 -11.65 -12.01
CA GLY A 103 -5.29 -12.52 -11.81
C GLY A 103 -6.13 -12.69 -13.08
N ILE A 104 -6.94 -13.75 -13.11
CA ILE A 104 -7.70 -14.16 -14.31
C ILE A 104 -8.70 -13.06 -14.73
N TRP A 105 -9.31 -12.39 -13.74
CA TRP A 105 -10.32 -11.35 -13.99
C TRP A 105 -9.75 -10.04 -14.52
N VAL A 106 -8.44 -9.81 -14.38
CA VAL A 106 -7.78 -8.56 -14.79
C VAL A 106 -6.88 -8.74 -16.01
N GLU A 107 -6.57 -9.97 -16.40
CA GLU A 107 -5.69 -10.30 -17.54
C GLU A 107 -6.11 -9.58 -18.83
N ASN A 108 -7.39 -9.65 -19.22
CA ASN A 108 -7.91 -8.99 -20.41
C ASN A 108 -7.82 -7.47 -20.39
N ARG A 109 -7.65 -6.86 -19.21
CA ARG A 109 -7.48 -5.41 -19.04
C ARG A 109 -6.02 -5.00 -18.97
N VAL A 110 -5.20 -5.79 -18.28
CA VAL A 110 -3.76 -5.54 -18.13
C VAL A 110 -3.02 -5.84 -19.43
N LYS A 111 -3.44 -6.88 -20.15
CA LYS A 111 -2.80 -7.40 -21.37
C LYS A 111 -1.29 -7.53 -21.20
N PRO A 112 -0.84 -8.52 -20.42
CA PRO A 112 0.59 -8.72 -20.19
C PRO A 112 1.34 -8.92 -21.52
N ILE A 113 2.54 -8.36 -21.62
CA ILE A 113 3.42 -8.56 -22.77
C ILE A 113 3.81 -10.04 -22.91
N ASP A 114 3.75 -10.56 -24.14
CA ASP A 114 4.29 -11.88 -24.46
C ASP A 114 5.83 -11.84 -24.40
N THR A 115 6.39 -12.40 -23.33
CA THR A 115 7.82 -12.34 -23.05
C THR A 115 8.57 -13.54 -23.59
N LYS A 116 9.72 -13.29 -24.21
CA LYS A 116 10.70 -14.33 -24.57
C LYS A 116 11.82 -14.46 -23.54
N LEU A 117 11.88 -13.56 -22.57
CA LEU A 117 12.87 -13.55 -21.51
C LEU A 117 12.44 -14.47 -20.38
N THR A 118 13.39 -15.21 -19.85
CA THR A 118 13.23 -15.99 -18.61
C THR A 118 13.20 -15.07 -17.38
N ASP A 119 12.65 -15.57 -16.27
CA ASP A 119 12.63 -14.82 -15.00
C ASP A 119 14.05 -14.45 -14.53
N ALA A 120 15.05 -15.29 -14.80
CA ALA A 120 16.45 -15.01 -14.50
C ALA A 120 17.01 -13.84 -15.32
N GLU A 121 16.72 -13.80 -16.63
CA GLU A 121 17.12 -12.67 -17.48
C GLU A 121 16.42 -11.37 -17.07
N LEU A 122 15.13 -11.45 -16.69
CA LEU A 122 14.39 -10.31 -16.15
C LEU A 122 14.97 -9.83 -14.82
N ALA A 123 15.42 -10.74 -13.95
CA ALA A 123 16.11 -10.39 -12.70
C ALA A 123 17.41 -9.63 -12.98
N GLU A 124 18.27 -10.15 -13.87
CA GLU A 124 19.53 -9.48 -14.21
C GLU A 124 19.31 -8.11 -14.85
N ASN A 125 18.31 -7.98 -15.72
CA ASN A 125 17.92 -6.70 -16.30
C ASN A 125 17.45 -5.72 -15.22
N ALA A 126 16.57 -6.16 -14.31
CA ALA A 126 16.09 -5.34 -13.20
C ALA A 126 17.24 -4.85 -12.30
N LYS A 127 18.15 -5.76 -11.91
CA LYS A 127 19.33 -5.41 -11.12
C LYS A 127 20.21 -4.36 -11.81
N LYS A 128 20.44 -4.53 -13.11
CA LYS A 128 21.20 -3.58 -13.92
C LYS A 128 20.53 -2.19 -13.94
N ILE A 129 19.22 -2.14 -14.18
CA ILE A 129 18.45 -0.89 -14.24
C ILE A 129 18.46 -0.17 -12.88
N LEU A 130 18.23 -0.89 -11.77
CA LEU A 130 18.26 -0.30 -10.43
C LEU A 130 19.64 0.30 -10.13
N LYS A 131 20.71 -0.40 -10.51
CA LYS A 131 22.08 0.09 -10.36
C LYS A 131 22.39 1.31 -11.23
N GLU A 132 21.98 1.30 -12.49
CA GLU A 132 22.22 2.41 -13.45
C GLU A 132 21.46 3.68 -13.07
N THR A 133 20.23 3.53 -12.59
CA THR A 133 19.41 4.66 -12.11
C THR A 133 19.84 5.16 -10.73
N GLY A 134 20.52 4.30 -9.97
CA GLY A 134 20.90 4.53 -8.58
C GLY A 134 19.67 4.57 -7.67
N ALA A 135 18.68 3.73 -7.94
CA ALA A 135 17.51 3.61 -7.10
C ALA A 135 17.92 3.20 -5.68
N GLU A 136 17.40 3.90 -4.67
CA GLU A 136 17.68 3.63 -3.26
C GLU A 136 16.56 2.79 -2.63
N ILE A 137 15.33 2.97 -3.12
CA ILE A 137 14.11 2.38 -2.56
C ILE A 137 13.25 1.85 -3.69
N LEU A 138 12.77 0.61 -3.58
CA LEU A 138 11.75 0.03 -4.45
C LEU A 138 10.41 -0.03 -3.70
N VAL A 139 9.38 0.57 -4.27
CA VAL A 139 8.00 0.49 -3.77
C VAL A 139 7.21 -0.53 -4.58
N SER A 140 6.59 -1.50 -3.89
CA SER A 140 5.75 -2.52 -4.51
C SER A 140 4.26 -2.15 -4.44
N TYR A 141 3.65 -1.97 -5.62
CA TYR A 141 2.21 -1.79 -5.84
C TYR A 141 1.62 -2.92 -6.70
N LEU A 142 2.14 -4.13 -6.53
CA LEU A 142 1.65 -5.32 -7.22
C LEU A 142 0.18 -5.63 -6.84
N PRO A 143 -0.54 -6.41 -7.65
CA PRO A 143 -1.89 -6.86 -7.29
C PRO A 143 -1.90 -7.75 -6.05
N VAL A 144 -3.05 -7.81 -5.37
CA VAL A 144 -3.25 -8.74 -4.24
C VAL A 144 -3.14 -10.19 -4.71
N GLY A 145 -2.44 -11.03 -3.94
CA GLY A 145 -2.22 -12.44 -4.26
C GLY A 145 -1.04 -12.68 -5.21
N SER A 146 -0.09 -11.75 -5.25
CA SER A 146 1.09 -11.77 -6.11
C SER A 146 2.34 -12.06 -5.27
N ASP A 147 2.33 -13.21 -4.60
CA ASP A 147 3.32 -13.58 -3.60
C ASP A 147 4.68 -13.87 -4.24
N LYS A 148 4.71 -14.71 -5.29
CA LYS A 148 5.96 -15.11 -5.96
C LYS A 148 6.66 -13.93 -6.62
N VAL A 149 5.91 -13.03 -7.28
CA VAL A 149 6.52 -11.83 -7.86
C VAL A 149 6.97 -10.82 -6.79
N THR A 150 6.29 -10.76 -5.65
CA THR A 150 6.74 -9.92 -4.53
C THR A 150 8.04 -10.46 -3.92
N GLU A 151 8.14 -11.78 -3.73
CA GLU A 151 9.37 -12.46 -3.29
C GLU A 151 10.51 -12.27 -4.29
N PHE A 152 10.22 -12.33 -5.60
CA PHE A 152 11.18 -12.03 -6.65
C PHE A 152 11.75 -10.62 -6.48
N TRP A 153 10.89 -9.61 -6.31
CA TRP A 153 11.33 -8.22 -6.15
C TRP A 153 12.03 -7.96 -4.81
N ALA A 154 11.61 -8.62 -3.73
CA ALA A 154 12.32 -8.60 -2.45
C ALA A 154 13.74 -9.17 -2.60
N GLN A 155 13.92 -10.27 -3.35
CA GLN A 155 15.25 -10.80 -3.65
C GLN A 155 16.09 -9.86 -4.51
N VAL A 156 15.51 -9.23 -5.54
CA VAL A 156 16.20 -8.21 -6.35
C VAL A 156 16.66 -7.04 -5.48
N CYS A 157 15.87 -6.61 -4.50
CA CYS A 157 16.25 -5.58 -3.53
C CYS A 157 17.46 -5.99 -2.69
N LEU A 158 17.46 -7.22 -2.16
CA LEU A 158 18.61 -7.79 -1.41
C LEU A 158 19.88 -7.87 -2.26
N ASP A 159 19.74 -8.20 -3.56
CA ASP A 159 20.86 -8.34 -4.48
C ASP A 159 21.46 -6.99 -4.90
N THR A 160 20.69 -5.91 -4.80
CA THR A 160 21.07 -4.56 -5.27
C THR A 160 21.35 -3.55 -4.15
N ASN A 161 21.16 -3.95 -2.88
CA ASN A 161 21.18 -3.04 -1.72
C ASN A 161 20.13 -1.93 -1.81
N THR A 162 18.96 -2.26 -2.37
CA THR A 162 17.81 -1.35 -2.47
C THR A 162 16.86 -1.61 -1.31
N ALA A 163 16.41 -0.57 -0.61
CA ALA A 163 15.38 -0.71 0.42
C ALA A 163 14.04 -1.14 -0.20
N PHE A 164 13.21 -1.84 0.56
CA PHE A 164 11.94 -2.37 0.05
C PHE A 164 10.73 -1.85 0.83
N VAL A 165 9.77 -1.23 0.14
CA VAL A 165 8.48 -0.81 0.72
C VAL A 165 7.38 -1.65 0.08
N ASN A 166 6.78 -2.54 0.87
CA ASN A 166 5.77 -3.47 0.40
C ASN A 166 4.36 -2.98 0.74
N CYS A 167 3.62 -2.49 -0.26
CA CYS A 167 2.28 -1.96 -0.03
C CYS A 167 1.17 -3.02 -0.08
N ILE A 168 1.49 -4.29 -0.33
CA ILE A 168 0.51 -5.35 -0.64
C ILE A 168 0.51 -6.43 0.45
N PRO A 169 -0.56 -7.24 0.60
CA PRO A 169 -0.67 -8.26 1.64
C PRO A 169 0.05 -9.57 1.30
N SER A 170 1.28 -9.46 0.79
CA SER A 170 2.23 -10.57 0.62
C SER A 170 3.28 -10.44 1.71
N PHE A 171 3.52 -11.49 2.50
CA PHE A 171 4.32 -11.37 3.71
C PHE A 171 5.84 -11.40 3.41
N ILE A 172 6.49 -10.25 3.61
CA ILE A 172 7.93 -10.04 3.43
C ILE A 172 8.51 -9.42 4.70
N ALA A 173 8.07 -8.22 5.09
CA ALA A 173 8.58 -7.56 6.29
C ALA A 173 8.03 -8.20 7.57
N SER A 174 6.86 -8.84 7.51
CA SER A 174 6.27 -9.60 8.62
C SER A 174 6.58 -11.11 8.62
N ASP A 175 7.27 -11.61 7.60
CA ASP A 175 7.75 -13.00 7.58
C ASP A 175 9.14 -13.08 8.21
N GLU A 176 9.33 -13.98 9.18
CA GLU A 176 10.60 -14.09 9.92
C GLU A 176 11.79 -14.44 9.02
N THR A 177 11.57 -15.24 7.97
CA THR A 177 12.63 -15.67 7.05
C THR A 177 13.11 -14.49 6.21
N TRP A 178 12.18 -13.73 5.62
CA TRP A 178 12.50 -12.53 4.86
C TRP A 178 13.05 -11.41 5.74
N ALA A 179 12.44 -11.15 6.89
CA ALA A 179 12.93 -10.19 7.87
C ALA A 179 14.41 -10.43 8.21
N LYS A 180 14.78 -11.69 8.48
CA LYS A 180 16.16 -12.08 8.77
C LYS A 180 17.10 -11.82 7.58
N LYS A 181 16.70 -12.13 6.35
CA LYS A 181 17.52 -11.84 5.15
C LYS A 181 17.82 -10.33 5.00
N PHE A 182 16.81 -9.47 5.19
CA PHE A 182 16.99 -8.01 5.14
C PHE A 182 17.90 -7.52 6.27
N GLN A 183 17.76 -8.08 7.47
CA GLN A 183 18.63 -7.77 8.61
C GLN A 183 20.09 -8.18 8.37
N GLU A 184 20.33 -9.40 7.88
CA GLU A 184 21.68 -9.92 7.60
C GLU A 184 22.41 -9.11 6.52
N LYS A 185 21.68 -8.60 5.53
CA LYS A 185 22.22 -7.73 4.47
C LYS A 185 22.31 -6.26 4.88
N ASN A 186 21.79 -5.92 6.06
CA ASN A 186 21.64 -4.54 6.55
C ASN A 186 20.89 -3.62 5.56
N ILE A 187 19.80 -4.14 4.96
CA ILE A 187 18.94 -3.41 4.03
C ILE A 187 17.58 -3.19 4.69
N PRO A 188 17.03 -1.98 4.73
CA PRO A 188 15.74 -1.74 5.37
C PRO A 188 14.58 -2.25 4.52
N CYS A 189 13.56 -2.80 5.19
CA CYS A 189 12.26 -3.06 4.59
C CYS A 189 11.11 -2.53 5.46
N ILE A 190 10.03 -2.09 4.82
CA ILE A 190 8.80 -1.62 5.47
C ILE A 190 7.63 -2.35 4.82
N GLY A 191 6.79 -2.96 5.64
CA GLY A 191 5.65 -3.77 5.21
C GLY A 191 4.96 -4.47 6.40
N ASP A 192 3.84 -5.16 6.21
CA ASP A 192 3.18 -5.44 4.91
C ASP A 192 1.71 -4.93 4.87
N ASP A 193 1.19 -4.73 3.66
CA ASP A 193 -0.15 -4.17 3.35
C ASP A 193 -0.36 -2.73 3.87
N ILE A 194 -0.18 -1.72 3.00
CA ILE A 194 -0.24 -0.31 3.39
C ILE A 194 -1.59 0.07 4.03
N LYS A 195 -1.58 0.89 5.09
CA LYS A 195 -2.81 1.49 5.65
C LYS A 195 -3.35 2.57 4.70
N GLY A 196 -4.64 2.87 4.85
CA GLY A 196 -5.24 4.10 4.33
C GLY A 196 -5.44 5.09 5.47
N GLN A 197 -5.53 6.38 5.16
CA GLN A 197 -5.81 7.45 6.11
C GLN A 197 -7.16 7.25 6.80
N VAL A 198 -8.23 7.20 6.02
CA VAL A 198 -9.61 6.96 6.44
C VAL A 198 -10.17 5.83 5.62
N GLY A 199 -9.70 4.62 5.91
CA GLY A 199 -10.17 3.39 5.27
C GLY A 199 -11.35 2.76 6.01
N ALA A 200 -12.05 1.86 5.34
CA ALA A 200 -13.10 1.03 5.93
C ALA A 200 -12.68 0.38 7.27
N THR A 201 -11.54 -0.32 7.25
CA THR A 201 -11.03 -1.07 8.40
C THR A 201 -10.72 -0.18 9.61
N ILE A 202 -10.09 0.99 9.43
CA ILE A 202 -9.76 1.87 10.56
C ILE A 202 -11.02 2.48 11.17
N VAL A 203 -12.00 2.89 10.35
CA VAL A 203 -13.29 3.40 10.86
C VAL A 203 -14.01 2.31 11.66
N HIS A 204 -14.05 1.07 11.16
CA HIS A 204 -14.68 -0.04 11.86
C HIS A 204 -13.98 -0.34 13.18
N ARG A 205 -12.66 -0.48 13.18
CA ARG A 205 -11.86 -0.69 14.39
C ARG A 205 -12.08 0.40 15.43
N THR A 206 -12.05 1.67 15.03
CA THR A 206 -12.23 2.80 15.95
C THR A 206 -13.61 2.79 16.59
N LEU A 207 -14.67 2.51 15.81
CA LEU A 207 -16.03 2.45 16.34
C LEU A 207 -16.27 1.21 17.21
N ALA A 208 -15.73 0.06 16.81
CA ALA A 208 -15.78 -1.18 17.60
C ALA A 208 -15.09 -1.00 18.96
N LYS A 209 -13.87 -0.42 18.95
CA LYS A 209 -13.15 -0.07 20.17
C LYS A 209 -13.91 0.92 21.04
N LEU A 210 -14.49 1.97 20.45
CA LEU A 210 -15.31 2.93 21.19
C LEU A 210 -16.49 2.24 21.89
N CYS A 211 -17.20 1.35 21.19
CA CYS A 211 -18.28 0.56 21.77
C CYS A 211 -17.79 -0.29 22.96
N ASN A 212 -16.68 -1.00 22.78
CA ASN A 212 -16.06 -1.85 23.82
C ASN A 212 -15.64 -1.02 25.04
N ASP A 213 -14.87 0.05 24.84
CA ASP A 213 -14.34 0.94 25.90
C ASP A 213 -15.46 1.66 26.69
N ARG A 214 -16.66 1.83 26.09
CA ARG A 214 -17.82 2.44 26.75
C ARG A 214 -18.76 1.43 27.41
N GLY A 215 -18.39 0.14 27.43
CA GLY A 215 -19.14 -0.93 28.08
C GLY A 215 -20.42 -1.34 27.35
N THR A 216 -20.53 -1.01 26.06
CA THR A 216 -21.62 -1.55 25.22
C THR A 216 -21.19 -2.91 24.67
N LYS A 217 -22.13 -3.84 24.55
CA LYS A 217 -21.87 -5.15 23.97
C LYS A 217 -22.16 -5.11 22.47
N ILE A 218 -21.18 -5.47 21.65
CA ILE A 218 -21.41 -5.75 20.23
C ILE A 218 -21.89 -7.20 20.12
N GLU A 219 -23.00 -7.41 19.42
CA GLU A 219 -23.53 -8.75 19.14
C GLU A 219 -23.27 -9.16 17.69
N LYS A 220 -23.36 -8.21 16.75
CA LYS A 220 -23.15 -8.48 15.31
C LYS A 220 -22.52 -7.30 14.61
N THR A 221 -21.71 -7.56 13.60
CA THR A 221 -21.20 -6.50 12.73
C THR A 221 -20.94 -6.98 11.31
N TYR A 222 -21.11 -6.08 10.34
CA TYR A 222 -20.61 -6.32 9.00
C TYR A 222 -19.94 -5.08 8.41
N GLN A 223 -19.04 -5.31 7.45
CA GLN A 223 -18.39 -4.30 6.64
C GLN A 223 -18.27 -4.80 5.19
N ILE A 224 -19.04 -4.18 4.32
CA ILE A 224 -19.16 -4.46 2.90
C ILE A 224 -18.39 -3.39 2.13
N ASN A 225 -17.51 -3.79 1.22
CA ASN A 225 -16.72 -2.86 0.40
C ASN A 225 -16.99 -3.11 -1.09
N VAL A 226 -17.28 -2.04 -1.84
CA VAL A 226 -17.45 -2.09 -3.30
C VAL A 226 -16.59 -1.02 -3.98
N GLY A 227 -16.14 -1.30 -5.20
CA GLY A 227 -15.31 -0.38 -5.99
C GLY A 227 -15.25 -0.75 -7.47
N GLY A 228 -14.70 0.13 -8.31
CA GLY A 228 -14.73 -0.01 -9.77
C GLY A 228 -13.38 -0.16 -10.47
N ASN A 229 -12.29 -0.22 -9.72
CA ASN A 229 -10.94 -0.31 -10.26
C ASN A 229 -10.45 -1.77 -10.37
N THR A 230 -9.27 -1.96 -10.96
CA THR A 230 -8.68 -3.30 -11.15
C THR A 230 -8.30 -4.02 -9.87
N ASP A 231 -8.05 -3.31 -8.75
CA ASP A 231 -7.82 -3.96 -7.45
C ASP A 231 -9.09 -4.69 -6.99
N PHE A 232 -10.25 -4.03 -7.08
CA PHE A 232 -11.54 -4.68 -6.77
C PHE A 232 -11.90 -5.82 -7.73
N LEU A 233 -11.54 -5.70 -9.01
CA LEU A 233 -11.77 -6.77 -9.98
C LEU A 233 -10.87 -7.98 -9.73
N ASN A 234 -9.59 -7.75 -9.40
CA ASN A 234 -8.66 -8.80 -8.99
C ASN A 234 -9.15 -9.52 -7.73
N MET A 235 -9.79 -8.77 -6.83
CA MET A 235 -10.41 -9.28 -5.62
C MET A 235 -11.70 -10.10 -5.86
N LYS A 236 -12.21 -10.27 -7.09
CA LYS A 236 -13.31 -11.24 -7.35
C LYS A 236 -12.83 -12.69 -7.29
N GLU A 237 -11.53 -12.92 -7.39
CA GLU A 237 -10.91 -14.24 -7.27
C GLU A 237 -10.81 -14.64 -5.80
N GLN A 238 -11.70 -15.54 -5.33
CA GLN A 238 -11.79 -15.87 -3.90
C GLN A 238 -10.51 -16.48 -3.33
N ASP A 239 -9.76 -17.25 -4.12
CA ASP A 239 -8.50 -17.85 -3.69
C ASP A 239 -7.44 -16.79 -3.35
N ARG A 240 -7.45 -15.65 -4.04
CA ARG A 240 -6.57 -14.49 -3.76
C ARG A 240 -7.00 -13.68 -2.52
N LEU A 241 -8.18 -13.95 -1.94
CA LEU A 241 -8.75 -13.16 -0.85
C LEU A 241 -8.54 -13.75 0.55
N VAL A 242 -8.17 -15.02 0.66
CA VAL A 242 -8.16 -15.75 1.95
C VAL A 242 -7.39 -14.98 3.01
N SER A 243 -6.14 -14.64 2.75
CA SER A 243 -5.28 -13.88 3.68
C SER A 243 -5.84 -12.51 4.03
N LYS A 244 -6.43 -11.80 3.05
CA LYS A 244 -6.98 -10.44 3.23
C LYS A 244 -8.31 -10.44 4.00
N LYS A 245 -9.10 -11.50 3.91
CA LYS A 245 -10.31 -11.68 4.71
C LYS A 245 -9.93 -11.96 6.18
N ILE A 246 -8.98 -12.87 6.40
CA ILE A 246 -8.46 -13.18 7.74
C ILE A 246 -7.90 -11.91 8.39
N SER A 247 -6.98 -11.20 7.73
CA SER A 247 -6.34 -10.00 8.31
C SER A 247 -7.35 -8.91 8.67
N LYS A 248 -8.38 -8.70 7.83
CA LYS A 248 -9.43 -7.73 8.10
C LYS A 248 -10.35 -8.14 9.25
N THR A 249 -10.76 -9.40 9.32
CA THR A 249 -11.58 -9.88 10.42
C THR A 249 -10.82 -9.78 11.75
N GLU A 250 -9.56 -10.23 11.80
CA GLU A 250 -8.73 -10.15 13.00
C GLU A 250 -8.46 -8.71 13.44
N SER A 251 -8.34 -7.76 12.50
CA SER A 251 -8.16 -6.35 12.83
C SER A 251 -9.33 -5.73 13.60
N VAL A 252 -10.55 -6.28 13.46
CA VAL A 252 -11.74 -5.86 14.22
C VAL A 252 -11.89 -6.69 15.50
N GLN A 253 -11.74 -8.02 15.40
CA GLN A 253 -11.83 -8.95 16.55
C GLN A 253 -10.84 -8.55 17.67
N SER A 254 -9.62 -8.13 17.32
CA SER A 254 -8.58 -7.72 18.29
C SER A 254 -8.89 -6.46 19.10
N GLN A 255 -9.99 -5.76 18.79
CA GLN A 255 -10.40 -4.53 19.46
C GLN A 255 -11.48 -4.76 20.52
N LEU A 256 -11.98 -5.98 20.60
CA LEU A 256 -13.02 -6.40 21.51
C LEU A 256 -12.39 -7.19 22.65
N ASP A 257 -12.88 -6.99 23.88
CA ASP A 257 -12.44 -7.78 25.03
C ASP A 257 -12.88 -9.25 24.88
N GLU A 258 -14.05 -9.46 24.28
CA GLU A 258 -14.60 -10.76 23.93
C GLU A 258 -14.73 -10.89 22.40
N ARG A 259 -14.15 -11.96 21.86
CA ARG A 259 -14.25 -12.29 20.43
C ARG A 259 -15.70 -12.57 20.05
N LEU A 260 -16.14 -12.06 18.90
CA LEU A 260 -17.43 -12.44 18.30
C LEU A 260 -17.31 -13.83 17.68
N ASP A 261 -18.41 -14.59 17.74
CA ASP A 261 -18.54 -15.82 16.97
C ASP A 261 -18.34 -15.52 15.48
N ASP A 262 -17.66 -16.42 14.76
CA ASP A 262 -17.23 -16.18 13.38
C ASP A 262 -18.42 -15.96 12.40
N ASP A 263 -19.64 -16.35 12.78
CA ASP A 263 -20.86 -16.13 12.00
C ASP A 263 -21.61 -14.83 12.37
N GLN A 264 -21.15 -14.09 13.38
CA GLN A 264 -21.67 -12.77 13.77
C GLN A 264 -20.83 -11.60 13.25
N ILE A 265 -19.74 -11.89 12.53
CA ILE A 265 -18.86 -10.90 11.92
C ILE A 265 -18.64 -11.17 10.44
N TYR A 266 -18.86 -10.15 9.59
CA TYR A 266 -18.53 -10.23 8.18
C TYR A 266 -17.70 -9.03 7.74
N VAL A 267 -16.43 -9.24 7.36
CA VAL A 267 -15.55 -8.17 6.90
C VAL A 267 -14.87 -8.59 5.61
N GLY A 268 -15.12 -7.88 4.51
CA GLY A 268 -14.51 -8.25 3.25
C GLY A 268 -14.78 -7.30 2.08
N PRO A 269 -14.08 -7.48 0.96
CA PRO A 269 -14.58 -7.04 -0.33
C PRO A 269 -15.89 -7.75 -0.65
N SER A 270 -16.80 -7.05 -1.30
CA SER A 270 -18.13 -7.57 -1.55
C SER A 270 -18.42 -7.64 -3.04
N ASP A 271 -18.14 -6.58 -3.81
CA ASP A 271 -18.36 -6.63 -5.26
C ASP A 271 -17.55 -5.60 -6.04
N PHE A 272 -17.54 -5.78 -7.35
CA PHE A 272 -17.01 -4.88 -8.35
C PHE A 272 -18.16 -4.16 -9.07
N ILE A 273 -18.17 -2.84 -8.98
CA ILE A 273 -19.17 -1.98 -9.64
C ILE A 273 -18.43 -1.08 -10.65
N PRO A 274 -18.50 -1.39 -11.97
CA PRO A 274 -17.60 -0.80 -12.97
C PRO A 274 -17.60 0.74 -13.00
N PHE A 275 -18.76 1.36 -12.83
CA PHE A 275 -18.91 2.82 -12.94
C PHE A 275 -18.43 3.59 -11.71
N LEU A 276 -18.02 2.93 -10.62
CA LEU A 276 -17.43 3.62 -9.48
C LEU A 276 -16.00 4.11 -9.76
N GLY A 277 -15.31 3.54 -10.75
CA GLY A 277 -13.92 3.89 -11.05
C GLY A 277 -13.02 3.76 -9.81
N ASN A 278 -12.35 4.84 -9.42
CA ASN A 278 -11.52 4.91 -8.21
C ASN A 278 -12.29 5.15 -6.91
N THR A 279 -13.59 5.43 -7.00
CA THR A 279 -14.45 5.56 -5.83
C THR A 279 -14.60 4.20 -5.16
N LYS A 280 -14.43 4.19 -3.84
CA LYS A 280 -14.70 3.05 -2.99
C LYS A 280 -15.77 3.42 -2.00
N LEU A 281 -16.81 2.59 -1.97
CA LEU A 281 -17.86 2.70 -0.99
C LEU A 281 -17.67 1.60 0.05
N MET A 282 -17.84 1.97 1.32
CA MET A 282 -18.00 1.02 2.40
C MET A 282 -19.34 1.24 3.08
N PHE A 283 -20.01 0.14 3.38
CA PHE A 283 -21.20 0.08 4.20
C PHE A 283 -20.89 -0.79 5.41
N MET A 284 -21.08 -0.24 6.60
CA MET A 284 -20.84 -0.93 7.85
C MET A 284 -22.07 -0.82 8.74
N ARG A 285 -22.29 -1.87 9.52
CA ARG A 285 -23.30 -1.89 10.57
C ARG A 285 -22.75 -2.57 11.80
N ILE A 286 -22.92 -1.95 12.96
CA ILE A 286 -22.66 -2.52 14.28
C ILE A 286 -24.00 -2.63 15.01
N GLU A 287 -24.32 -3.81 15.51
CA GLU A 287 -25.51 -4.07 16.34
C GLU A 287 -25.09 -4.59 17.70
N GLY A 288 -25.82 -4.17 18.74
CA GLY A 288 -25.46 -4.53 20.09
C GLY A 288 -26.48 -4.11 21.13
N ARG A 289 -26.03 -4.11 22.39
CA ARG A 289 -26.84 -3.72 23.54
C ARG A 289 -26.11 -2.75 24.46
N GLN A 290 -26.89 -1.84 25.02
CA GLN A 290 -26.46 -0.84 25.99
C GLN A 290 -27.14 -1.06 27.35
N TRP A 291 -27.07 -0.06 28.24
CA TRP A 291 -27.65 -0.11 29.58
C TRP A 291 -29.07 -0.70 29.60
N ALA A 292 -29.36 -1.52 30.61
CA ALA A 292 -30.60 -2.29 30.76
C ALA A 292 -30.91 -3.26 29.60
N ASN A 293 -29.86 -3.73 28.91
CA ASN A 293 -29.94 -4.68 27.80
C ASN A 293 -30.76 -4.16 26.60
N ILE A 294 -30.91 -2.84 26.50
CA ILE A 294 -31.64 -2.16 25.42
C ILE A 294 -30.82 -2.26 24.14
N PRO A 295 -31.41 -2.66 23.00
CA PRO A 295 -30.68 -2.76 21.75
C PRO A 295 -30.27 -1.40 21.21
N TYR A 296 -29.11 -1.35 20.55
CA TYR A 296 -28.68 -0.23 19.72
C TYR A 296 -28.14 -0.74 18.38
N ASN A 297 -28.10 0.14 17.39
CA ASN A 297 -27.42 -0.12 16.14
C ASN A 297 -26.80 1.17 15.60
N MET A 298 -25.76 1.02 14.78
CA MET A 298 -25.08 2.09 14.08
C MET A 298 -24.84 1.66 12.65
N GLU A 299 -25.19 2.51 11.69
CA GLU A 299 -24.84 2.33 10.28
C GLU A 299 -23.92 3.45 9.82
N VAL A 300 -22.90 3.09 9.05
CA VAL A 300 -21.93 4.02 8.49
C VAL A 300 -21.77 3.73 7.01
N ARG A 301 -21.91 4.78 6.20
CA ARG A 301 -21.46 4.79 4.81
C ARG A 301 -20.22 5.66 4.70
N LEU A 302 -19.17 5.09 4.13
CA LEU A 302 -17.95 5.81 3.79
C LEU A 302 -17.81 5.89 2.27
N ASP A 303 -17.48 7.07 1.77
CA ASP A 303 -17.27 7.37 0.35
C ASP A 303 -15.90 8.04 0.22
N VAL A 304 -14.97 7.35 -0.45
CA VAL A 304 -13.57 7.79 -0.56
C VAL A 304 -13.00 7.49 -1.93
N ASP A 305 -12.06 8.33 -2.38
CA ASP A 305 -11.11 7.93 -3.40
C ASP A 305 -10.10 6.94 -2.78
N ASP A 306 -10.08 5.71 -3.29
CA ASP A 306 -9.26 4.64 -2.72
C ASP A 306 -7.75 4.92 -2.83
N LYS A 307 -7.31 5.71 -3.81
CA LYS A 307 -5.89 5.97 -4.10
C LYS A 307 -5.38 7.19 -3.35
N ALA A 308 -6.19 8.24 -3.20
CA ALA A 308 -5.90 9.36 -2.32
C ALA A 308 -5.67 8.88 -0.88
N ASN A 309 -6.43 7.86 -0.47
CA ASN A 309 -6.41 7.33 0.88
C ASN A 309 -5.06 6.69 1.28
N SER A 310 -4.29 6.14 0.33
CA SER A 310 -3.01 5.47 0.63
C SER A 310 -1.76 6.26 0.19
N ALA A 311 -1.89 7.17 -0.78
CA ALA A 311 -0.74 7.87 -1.37
C ALA A 311 0.13 8.56 -0.31
N GLY A 312 -0.50 9.32 0.60
CA GLY A 312 0.21 10.01 1.68
C GLY A 312 1.02 9.10 2.59
N ILE A 313 0.44 7.96 2.97
CA ILE A 313 1.06 6.96 3.84
C ILE A 313 2.32 6.38 3.17
N VAL A 314 2.29 6.18 1.85
CA VAL A 314 3.46 5.70 1.11
C VAL A 314 4.56 6.76 1.01
N ILE A 315 4.22 8.05 0.92
CA ILE A 315 5.24 9.12 1.00
C ILE A 315 5.97 9.05 2.34
N ASP A 316 5.27 8.87 3.47
CA ASP A 316 5.90 8.67 4.78
C ASP A 316 6.77 7.40 4.80
N ALA A 317 6.29 6.28 4.26
CA ALA A 317 7.06 5.03 4.20
C ALA A 317 8.36 5.18 3.41
N VAL A 318 8.33 5.84 2.25
CA VAL A 318 9.52 6.12 1.43
C VAL A 318 10.54 6.97 2.21
N ARG A 319 10.08 8.02 2.90
CA ARG A 319 10.96 8.90 3.67
C ARG A 319 11.56 8.18 4.89
N LEU A 320 10.79 7.34 5.59
CA LEU A 320 11.28 6.54 6.70
C LEU A 320 12.29 5.48 6.25
N ALA A 321 12.05 4.83 5.11
CA ALA A 321 13.03 3.92 4.52
C ALA A 321 14.33 4.64 4.15
N LYS A 322 14.25 5.88 3.64
CA LYS A 322 15.44 6.71 3.40
C LYS A 322 16.20 7.03 4.68
N ILE A 323 15.48 7.43 5.74
CA ILE A 323 16.08 7.69 7.06
C ILE A 323 16.81 6.44 7.59
N ALA A 324 16.21 5.26 7.44
CA ALA A 324 16.85 4.00 7.82
C ALA A 324 18.12 3.73 7.02
N LEU A 325 18.08 3.94 5.69
CA LEU A 325 19.26 3.81 4.82
C LEU A 325 20.39 4.75 5.26
N ASP A 326 20.09 6.03 5.50
CA ASP A 326 21.08 7.04 5.89
C ASP A 326 21.72 6.74 7.24
N ARG A 327 21.02 6.03 8.11
CA ARG A 327 21.50 5.60 9.43
C ARG A 327 22.14 4.22 9.42
N GLY A 328 22.15 3.52 8.28
CA GLY A 328 22.66 2.17 8.16
C GLY A 328 21.87 1.16 9.00
N ILE A 329 20.55 1.36 9.13
CA ILE A 329 19.63 0.46 9.85
C ILE A 329 18.95 -0.46 8.83
N GLY A 330 19.20 -1.77 8.93
CA GLY A 330 18.58 -2.79 8.10
C GLY A 330 17.55 -3.66 8.80
N GLY A 331 16.91 -4.54 8.02
CA GLY A 331 15.79 -5.36 8.47
C GLY A 331 14.46 -4.59 8.46
N PRO A 332 13.38 -5.21 8.98
CA PRO A 332 12.09 -4.54 9.11
C PRO A 332 12.19 -3.32 10.03
N ILE A 333 11.78 -2.15 9.54
CA ILE A 333 11.69 -0.94 10.37
C ILE A 333 10.39 -1.02 11.17
N LYS A 334 10.47 -1.68 12.33
CA LYS A 334 9.30 -2.08 13.14
C LYS A 334 8.35 -0.93 13.45
N SER A 335 8.87 0.22 13.90
CA SER A 335 8.06 1.39 14.23
C SER A 335 7.31 1.95 13.01
N ALA A 336 7.99 2.08 11.87
CA ALA A 336 7.39 2.52 10.62
C ALA A 336 6.35 1.51 10.10
N SER A 337 6.67 0.22 10.11
CA SER A 337 5.74 -0.85 9.74
C SER A 337 4.49 -0.85 10.61
N ALA A 338 4.63 -0.81 11.94
CA ALA A 338 3.50 -0.81 12.85
C ALA A 338 2.56 0.38 12.64
N TYR A 339 3.13 1.54 12.33
CA TYR A 339 2.36 2.75 12.16
C TYR A 339 1.69 2.81 10.78
N LEU A 340 2.38 2.43 9.71
CA LEU A 340 1.96 2.64 8.32
C LEU A 340 1.34 1.40 7.65
N MET A 341 1.53 0.20 8.19
CA MET A 341 1.17 -1.07 7.55
C MET A 341 0.13 -1.83 8.39
N LYS A 342 -0.78 -2.57 7.74
CA LYS A 342 -1.85 -3.32 8.41
C LYS A 342 -1.33 -4.60 9.07
N HIS A 343 -0.27 -5.17 8.51
CA HIS A 343 0.33 -6.42 9.00
C HIS A 343 1.83 -6.22 9.28
N PRO A 344 2.20 -5.47 10.33
CA PRO A 344 3.57 -5.42 10.81
C PRO A 344 4.00 -6.75 11.45
N ILE A 345 5.32 -6.97 11.57
CA ILE A 345 5.87 -8.13 12.30
C ILE A 345 5.46 -8.14 13.78
N GLU A 346 5.33 -6.95 14.38
CA GLU A 346 4.90 -6.76 15.76
C GLU A 346 3.67 -5.86 15.78
N GLN A 347 2.53 -6.40 16.23
CA GLN A 347 1.29 -5.66 16.36
C GLN A 347 1.32 -4.78 17.63
N THR A 348 0.99 -3.51 17.48
CA THR A 348 0.84 -2.57 18.60
C THR A 348 -0.32 -1.61 18.33
N SER A 349 -0.76 -0.88 19.36
CA SER A 349 -1.81 0.13 19.19
C SER A 349 -1.34 1.25 18.27
N ASP A 350 -2.24 1.87 17.50
CA ASP A 350 -1.86 2.97 16.60
C ASP A 350 -1.24 4.17 17.37
N VAL A 351 -1.64 4.39 18.63
CA VAL A 351 -1.08 5.44 19.49
C VAL A 351 0.38 5.15 19.82
N GLN A 352 0.69 3.92 20.23
CA GLN A 352 2.06 3.51 20.54
C GLN A 352 2.90 3.47 19.26
N ALA A 353 2.38 2.90 18.17
CA ALA A 353 3.07 2.86 16.88
C ALA A 353 3.47 4.26 16.40
N ARG A 354 2.58 5.24 16.59
CA ARG A 354 2.88 6.65 16.29
C ARG A 354 4.05 7.14 17.13
N GLN A 355 3.99 6.97 18.45
CA GLN A 355 5.05 7.41 19.36
C GLN A 355 6.41 6.79 19.02
N ASP A 356 6.45 5.48 18.79
CA ASP A 356 7.66 4.76 18.41
C ASP A 356 8.20 5.25 17.05
N CYS A 357 7.31 5.59 16.11
CA CYS A 357 7.70 6.17 14.83
C CYS A 357 8.29 7.58 15.01
N GLU A 358 7.71 8.44 15.87
CA GLU A 358 8.27 9.76 16.16
C GLU A 358 9.66 9.65 16.83
N GLN A 359 9.83 8.72 17.78
CA GLN A 359 11.13 8.45 18.42
C GLN A 359 12.17 7.98 17.41
N PHE A 360 11.78 7.05 16.53
CA PHE A 360 12.62 6.64 15.41
C PHE A 360 13.02 7.84 14.56
N VAL A 361 12.10 8.75 14.20
CA VAL A 361 12.43 9.94 13.42
C VAL A 361 13.37 10.87 14.17
N ALA A 362 13.15 11.09 15.47
CA ALA A 362 13.99 11.91 16.35
C ALA A 362 15.38 11.34 16.62
N ASN A 363 15.60 10.06 16.29
CA ASN A 363 16.83 9.32 16.60
C ASN A 363 17.04 9.15 18.12
N GLU A 364 15.94 8.90 18.83
CA GLU A 364 15.88 8.63 20.27
C GLU A 364 15.76 7.14 20.59
#